data_AF-K8E7W7-F1
#
_entry.id   AF-K8E7W7-F1
#
_cell.length_a   1.000
_cell.length_b   1.000
_cell.length_c   1.000
_cell.angle_alpha   90.00
_cell.angle_beta   90.00
_cell.angle_gamma   90.00
#
_symmetry.space_group_name_H-M   'P 1'
#
loop_
_entity.id
_entity.type
_entity.pdbx_description
1 polymer ?
#
loop_
_entity_poly.entity_id
_entity_poly.type
_entity_poly.pdbx_seq_one_letter_code
_entity_poly.pdbx_strand_id
1 'polypeptide(L)'
;MNSNYNSAIFNQVKLLCATYKHKEAHDLLVKEIDVKKLEKSYEIKKYHYYLGLTELIANKNFTEAHYYFNLVLSDKSESHIELIDVLATKGVGIAYVLNFDLNKALTYYEKALSQLEELIENLGEIKDSVDITSVYFNSAKFYS
;
A
#
# COMPACT_ATOMS: atom_id res chain seq x y z
N MET A 1 7.17 12.65 -18.27
CA MET A 1 6.43 13.51 -17.32
C MET A 1 7.41 13.93 -16.24
N ASN A 2 7.34 15.15 -15.73
CA ASN A 2 8.31 15.66 -14.75
C ASN A 2 8.04 15.02 -13.36
N SER A 3 9.05 14.49 -12.66
CA SER A 3 8.90 13.78 -11.37
C SER A 3 8.18 14.65 -10.30
N ASN A 4 8.30 15.97 -10.37
CA ASN A 4 7.57 16.90 -9.50
C ASN A 4 6.05 16.87 -9.70
N TYR A 5 5.58 16.63 -10.94
CA TYR A 5 4.15 16.53 -11.23
C TYR A 5 3.55 15.23 -10.66
N ASN A 6 4.19 14.08 -10.91
CA ASN A 6 3.73 12.80 -10.37
C ASN A 6 3.69 12.82 -8.84
N SER A 7 4.68 13.43 -8.20
CA SER A 7 4.71 13.63 -6.75
C SER A 7 3.48 14.41 -6.23
N ALA A 8 3.10 15.49 -6.92
CA ALA A 8 1.90 16.26 -6.56
C ALA A 8 0.61 15.43 -6.68
N ILE A 9 0.48 14.64 -7.76
CA ILE A 9 -0.67 13.74 -7.94
C ILE A 9 -0.71 12.69 -6.83
N PHE A 10 0.41 12.03 -6.50
CA PHE A 10 0.45 11.04 -5.41
C PHE A 10 0.07 11.64 -4.05
N ASN A 11 0.48 12.87 -3.76
CA ASN A 11 0.09 13.56 -2.52
C ASN A 11 -1.42 13.83 -2.48
N GLN A 12 -2.02 14.21 -3.61
CA GLN A 12 -3.46 14.40 -3.71
C GLN A 12 -4.21 13.07 -3.56
N VAL A 13 -3.73 12.00 -4.20
CA VAL A 13 -4.27 10.63 -4.04
C VAL A 13 -4.20 10.19 -2.58
N LYS A 14 -3.08 10.44 -1.88
CA LYS A 14 -2.92 10.16 -0.44
C LYS A 14 -4.00 10.88 0.37
N LEU A 15 -4.20 12.17 0.14
CA LEU A 15 -5.20 12.98 0.84
C LEU A 15 -6.63 12.49 0.58
N LEU A 16 -6.95 12.13 -0.67
CA LEU A 16 -8.27 11.58 -1.01
C LEU A 16 -8.50 10.24 -0.29
N CYS A 17 -7.50 9.36 -0.25
CA CYS A 17 -7.60 8.11 0.51
C CYS A 17 -7.78 8.38 2.01
N ALA A 18 -7.02 9.31 2.60
CA ALA A 18 -7.13 9.67 4.02
C ALA A 18 -8.49 10.29 4.40
N THR A 19 -9.21 10.84 3.42
CA THR A 19 -10.55 11.43 3.58
C THR A 19 -11.67 10.51 3.07
N TYR A 20 -11.38 9.21 2.92
CA TYR A 20 -12.32 8.17 2.46
C TYR A 20 -12.90 8.37 1.05
N LYS A 21 -12.29 9.25 0.24
CA LYS A 21 -12.66 9.53 -1.15
C LYS A 21 -11.93 8.60 -2.12
N HIS A 22 -11.98 7.29 -1.87
CA HIS A 22 -11.19 6.29 -2.62
C HIS A 22 -11.56 6.20 -4.10
N LYS A 23 -12.82 6.45 -4.47
CA LYS A 23 -13.23 6.50 -5.88
C LYS A 23 -12.61 7.68 -6.63
N GLU A 24 -12.66 8.87 -6.04
CA GLU A 24 -11.98 10.06 -6.61
C GLU A 24 -10.47 9.85 -6.70
N ALA A 25 -9.88 9.18 -5.69
CA ALA A 25 -8.46 8.84 -5.68
C ALA A 25 -8.09 7.90 -6.84
N HIS A 26 -8.91 6.86 -7.08
CA HIS A 26 -8.74 5.94 -8.19
C HIS A 26 -8.81 6.67 -9.53
N ASP A 27 -9.88 7.44 -9.75
CA ASP A 27 -10.12 8.15 -11.01
C ASP A 27 -8.99 9.15 -11.32
N LEU A 28 -8.52 9.89 -10.32
CA LEU A 28 -7.37 10.79 -10.45
C LEU A 28 -6.10 10.02 -10.83
N LEU A 29 -5.83 8.90 -10.14
CA LEU A 29 -4.61 8.12 -10.33
C LEU A 29 -4.51 7.55 -11.75
N VAL A 30 -5.56 6.90 -12.24
CA VAL A 30 -5.57 6.27 -13.57
C VAL A 30 -5.60 7.29 -14.70
N LYS A 31 -6.18 8.47 -14.46
CA LYS A 31 -6.29 9.54 -15.45
C LYS A 31 -4.99 10.32 -15.64
N GLU A 32 -4.30 10.63 -14.55
CA GLU A 32 -3.15 11.54 -14.59
C GLU A 32 -1.79 10.82 -14.65
N ILE A 33 -1.71 9.57 -14.18
CA ILE A 33 -0.45 8.81 -14.15
C ILE A 33 -0.46 7.67 -15.17
N ASP A 34 0.42 7.79 -16.17
CA ASP A 34 0.77 6.70 -17.09
C ASP A 34 1.93 5.89 -16.51
N VAL A 35 1.63 4.71 -15.94
CA VAL A 35 2.61 3.83 -15.29
C VAL A 35 3.79 3.48 -16.20
N LYS A 36 3.57 3.40 -17.52
CA LYS A 36 4.63 3.05 -18.50
C LYS A 36 5.67 4.16 -18.67
N LYS A 37 5.35 5.37 -18.20
CA LYS A 37 6.25 6.53 -18.21
C LYS A 37 6.95 6.76 -16.86
N LEU A 38 6.69 5.91 -15.86
CA LEU A 38 7.40 5.96 -14.58
C LEU A 38 8.74 5.24 -14.71
N GLU A 39 9.82 5.90 -14.30
CA GLU A 39 11.18 5.35 -14.37
C GLU A 39 11.70 4.90 -13.00
N LYS A 40 11.17 5.49 -11.92
CA LYS A 40 11.60 5.20 -10.55
C LYS A 40 10.76 4.06 -9.98
N SER A 41 11.42 2.99 -9.51
CA SER A 41 10.77 1.87 -8.82
C SER A 41 9.80 2.35 -7.74
N TYR A 42 10.25 3.27 -6.88
CA TYR A 42 9.41 3.81 -5.81
C TYR A 42 8.11 4.49 -6.31
N GLU A 43 8.14 5.18 -7.46
CA GLU A 43 6.93 5.76 -8.06
C GLU A 43 6.00 4.67 -8.62
N ILE A 44 6.56 3.61 -9.20
CA ILE A 44 5.81 2.45 -9.70
C ILE A 44 5.14 1.70 -8.53
N LYS A 45 5.88 1.45 -7.44
CA LYS A 45 5.33 0.88 -6.20
C LYS A 45 4.19 1.74 -5.65
N LYS A 46 4.35 3.06 -5.59
CA LYS A 46 3.28 4.00 -5.18
C LYS A 46 2.03 3.88 -6.03
N TYR A 47 2.21 3.83 -7.35
CA TYR A 47 1.11 3.67 -8.28
C TYR A 47 0.32 2.38 -8.00
N HIS A 48 1.01 1.24 -7.92
CA HIS A 48 0.36 -0.04 -7.65
C HIS A 48 -0.25 -0.12 -6.25
N TYR A 49 0.41 0.43 -5.22
CA TYR A 49 -0.15 0.48 -3.87
C TYR A 49 -1.48 1.22 -3.82
N TYR A 50 -1.57 2.41 -4.42
CA TYR A 50 -2.82 3.18 -4.42
C TYR A 50 -3.91 2.54 -5.29
N LEU A 51 -3.56 1.88 -6.40
CA LEU A 51 -4.53 1.05 -7.12
C LEU A 51 -5.06 -0.08 -6.25
N GLY A 52 -4.19 -0.84 -5.59
CA GLY A 52 -4.60 -1.92 -4.70
C GLY A 52 -5.50 -1.43 -3.56
N LEU A 53 -5.16 -0.28 -2.94
CA LEU A 53 -5.95 0.31 -1.88
C LEU A 53 -7.33 0.79 -2.35
N THR A 54 -7.40 1.40 -3.53
CA THR A 54 -8.67 1.90 -4.06
C THR A 54 -9.57 0.80 -4.58
N GLU A 55 -9.02 -0.25 -5.20
CA GLU A 55 -9.75 -1.47 -5.55
C GLU A 55 -10.33 -2.16 -4.31
N LEU A 56 -9.53 -2.25 -3.24
CA LEU A 56 -9.93 -2.85 -1.96
C LEU A 56 -11.13 -2.13 -1.33
N ILE A 57 -11.09 -0.79 -1.28
CA ILE A 57 -12.07 0.00 -0.50
C ILE A 57 -13.22 0.53 -1.35
N ALA A 58 -12.94 1.11 -2.51
CA ALA A 58 -13.98 1.71 -3.36
C ALA A 58 -14.74 0.64 -4.15
N ASN A 59 -14.01 -0.23 -4.84
CA ASN A 59 -14.59 -1.20 -5.76
C ASN A 59 -14.93 -2.54 -5.07
N LYS A 60 -14.37 -2.78 -3.88
CA LYS A 60 -14.45 -4.06 -3.14
C LYS A 60 -14.00 -5.24 -4.00
N ASN A 61 -13.03 -5.00 -4.88
CA ASN A 61 -12.48 -5.99 -5.78
C ASN A 61 -11.22 -6.58 -5.15
N PHE A 62 -11.39 -7.62 -4.33
CA PHE A 62 -10.30 -8.20 -3.55
C PHE A 62 -9.25 -8.89 -4.42
N THR A 63 -9.65 -9.42 -5.57
CA THR A 63 -8.74 -10.04 -6.55
C THR A 63 -7.81 -9.01 -7.16
N GLU A 64 -8.33 -7.87 -7.64
CA GLU A 64 -7.48 -6.80 -8.18
C GLU A 64 -6.64 -6.12 -7.08
N ALA A 65 -7.20 -5.95 -5.89
CA ALA A 65 -6.44 -5.49 -4.74
C ALA A 65 -5.22 -6.39 -4.46
N HIS A 66 -5.43 -7.71 -4.42
CA HIS A 66 -4.33 -8.69 -4.29
C HIS A 66 -3.33 -8.58 -5.43
N TYR A 67 -3.79 -8.47 -6.68
CA TYR A 67 -2.92 -8.34 -7.83
C TYR A 67 -1.98 -7.14 -7.68
N TYR A 68 -2.54 -5.95 -7.42
CA TYR A 68 -1.76 -4.73 -7.33
C TYR A 68 -0.83 -4.69 -6.12
N PHE A 69 -1.27 -5.17 -4.95
CA PHE A 69 -0.35 -5.28 -3.81
C PHE A 69 0.79 -6.25 -4.09
N ASN A 70 0.55 -7.37 -4.78
CA ASN A 70 1.62 -8.29 -5.16
C ASN A 70 2.57 -7.71 -6.22
N LEU A 71 2.12 -6.79 -7.08
CA LEU A 71 3.03 -6.05 -7.96
C LEU A 71 4.03 -5.22 -7.15
N VAL A 72 3.58 -4.54 -6.09
CA VAL A 72 4.49 -3.82 -5.15
C VAL A 72 5.51 -4.79 -4.57
N LEU A 73 5.06 -5.93 -4.04
CA LEU A 73 5.90 -6.91 -3.34
C LEU A 73 6.81 -7.73 -4.28
N SER A 74 6.52 -7.74 -5.58
CA SER A 74 7.32 -8.44 -6.58
C SER A 74 8.54 -7.65 -7.03
N ASP A 75 8.56 -6.34 -6.78
CA ASP A 75 9.67 -5.48 -7.13
C ASP A 75 10.86 -5.73 -6.18
N LYS A 76 11.98 -6.14 -6.76
CA LYS A 76 13.23 -6.48 -6.07
C LYS A 76 14.36 -5.50 -6.41
N SER A 77 14.04 -4.33 -6.94
CA SER A 77 15.05 -3.33 -7.31
C SER A 77 15.81 -2.77 -6.11
N GLU A 78 15.17 -2.71 -4.94
CA GLU A 78 15.76 -2.22 -3.70
C GLU A 78 16.29 -3.38 -2.85
N SER A 79 17.43 -3.16 -2.21
CA SER A 79 18.06 -4.16 -1.33
C SER A 79 17.49 -4.20 0.10
N HIS A 80 16.57 -3.31 0.42
CA HIS A 80 16.00 -3.11 1.75
C HIS A 80 14.48 -2.92 1.66
N ILE A 81 13.79 -3.25 2.74
CA ILE A 81 12.34 -3.09 2.86
C ILE A 81 12.00 -1.62 3.01
N GLU A 82 11.01 -1.16 2.25
CA GLU A 82 10.45 0.18 2.38
C GLU A 82 9.07 0.13 3.08
N LEU A 83 8.64 1.24 3.69
CA LEU A 83 7.31 1.33 4.33
C LEU A 83 6.17 0.94 3.38
N ILE A 84 6.31 1.23 2.08
CA ILE A 84 5.30 0.87 1.08
C ILE A 84 5.15 -0.65 0.91
N ASP A 85 6.23 -1.41 1.10
CA ASP A 85 6.20 -2.87 1.07
C ASP A 85 5.43 -3.41 2.27
N VAL A 86 5.66 -2.85 3.47
CA VAL A 86 4.90 -3.17 4.69
C VAL A 86 3.41 -2.89 4.49
N LEU A 87 3.08 -1.71 3.94
CA LEU A 87 1.69 -1.32 3.69
C LEU A 87 1.01 -2.22 2.66
N ALA A 88 1.70 -2.62 1.60
CA ALA A 88 1.19 -3.56 0.61
C ALA A 88 0.98 -4.96 1.22
N THR A 89 1.92 -5.48 2.02
CA THR A 89 1.76 -6.76 2.74
C THR A 89 0.53 -6.74 3.64
N LYS A 90 0.35 -5.67 4.43
CA LYS A 90 -0.85 -5.46 5.25
C LYS A 90 -2.12 -5.40 4.38
N GLY A 91 -2.06 -4.70 3.24
CA GLY A 91 -3.16 -4.62 2.27
C GLY A 91 -3.63 -5.99 1.79
N VAL A 92 -2.69 -6.91 1.51
CA VAL A 92 -3.00 -8.30 1.17
C VAL A 92 -3.72 -9.02 2.32
N GLY A 93 -3.24 -8.83 3.56
CA GLY A 93 -3.90 -9.37 4.76
C GLY A 93 -5.34 -8.90 4.91
N ILE A 94 -5.59 -7.59 4.76
CA ILE A 94 -6.95 -7.02 4.81
C ILE A 94 -7.83 -7.61 3.71
N ALA A 95 -7.33 -7.72 2.48
CA ALA A 95 -8.08 -8.32 1.37
C ALA A 95 -8.46 -9.78 1.65
N TYR A 96 -7.58 -10.56 2.30
CA TYR A 96 -7.94 -11.92 2.74
C TYR A 96 -8.97 -11.95 3.86
N VAL A 97 -8.92 -11.03 4.83
CA VAL A 97 -9.97 -10.89 5.85
C VAL A 97 -11.32 -10.61 5.20
N LEU A 98 -11.36 -9.64 4.28
CA LEU A 98 -12.59 -9.27 3.58
C LEU A 98 -13.12 -10.39 2.67
N ASN A 99 -12.25 -11.29 2.24
CA ASN A 99 -12.59 -12.50 1.48
C ASN A 99 -12.74 -13.76 2.36
N PHE A 100 -12.86 -13.61 3.69
CA PHE A 100 -13.07 -14.69 4.67
C PHE A 100 -11.99 -15.79 4.72
N ASP A 101 -10.78 -15.54 4.21
CA ASP A 101 -9.64 -16.48 4.26
C ASP A 101 -8.67 -16.09 5.39
N LEU A 102 -9.11 -16.34 6.63
CA LEU A 102 -8.40 -15.89 7.83
C LEU A 102 -7.02 -16.54 8.02
N ASN A 103 -6.84 -17.78 7.55
CA ASN A 103 -5.57 -18.47 7.63
C ASN A 103 -4.50 -17.77 6.79
N LYS A 104 -4.85 -17.37 5.55
CA LYS A 104 -3.94 -16.57 4.73
C LYS A 104 -3.77 -15.17 5.32
N ALA A 105 -4.85 -14.54 5.78
CA ALA A 105 -4.75 -13.23 6.41
C ALA A 105 -3.72 -13.18 7.54
N LEU A 106 -3.73 -14.19 8.43
CA LEU A 106 -2.77 -14.33 9.54
C LEU A 106 -1.32 -14.25 9.04
N THR A 107 -0.98 -15.06 8.03
CA THR A 107 0.38 -15.09 7.46
C THR A 107 0.83 -13.71 6.97
N TYR A 108 -0.06 -12.92 6.37
CA TYR A 108 0.29 -11.59 5.89
C TYR A 108 0.35 -10.55 7.01
N TYR A 109 -0.47 -10.65 8.06
CA TYR A 109 -0.35 -9.77 9.23
C TYR A 109 0.95 -10.02 10.00
N GLU A 110 1.32 -11.28 10.24
CA GLU A 110 2.59 -11.64 10.87
C GLU A 110 3.78 -11.13 10.05
N LYS A 111 3.72 -11.32 8.74
CA LYS A 111 4.74 -10.79 7.83
C LYS A 111 4.83 -9.27 7.89
N ALA A 112 3.70 -8.55 7.84
CA ALA A 112 3.71 -7.09 7.89
C ALA A 112 4.30 -6.55 9.20
N LEU A 113 4.03 -7.21 10.34
CA LEU A 113 4.62 -6.85 11.63
C LEU A 113 6.13 -7.08 11.65
N SER A 114 6.60 -8.24 11.18
CA SER A 114 8.04 -8.54 11.10
C SER A 114 8.78 -7.57 10.18
N GLN A 115 8.20 -7.23 9.02
CA GLN A 115 8.79 -6.24 8.11
C GLN A 115 8.82 -4.83 8.72
N LEU A 116 7.81 -4.47 9.52
CA LEU A 116 7.76 -3.20 10.21
C LEU A 116 8.82 -3.12 11.30
N GLU A 117 9.05 -4.19 12.05
CA GLU A 117 10.12 -4.28 13.06
C GLU A 117 11.49 -4.07 12.38
N GLU A 118 11.78 -4.80 11.30
CA GLU A 118 13.02 -4.63 10.52
C GLU A 118 13.19 -3.18 10.02
N LEU A 119 12.11 -2.57 9.54
CA LEU A 119 12.13 -1.18 9.05
C LEU A 119 12.49 -0.19 10.18
N ILE A 120 11.91 -0.37 11.37
CA ILE A 120 12.13 0.49 12.53
C ILE A 120 13.55 0.35 13.06
N GLU A 121 14.07 -0.87 13.13
CA GLU A 121 15.45 -1.14 13.56
C GLU A 121 16.48 -0.48 12.64
N ASN A 122 16.19 -0.40 11.33
CA ASN A 122 17.12 0.11 10.32
C ASN A 122 17.05 1.63 10.08
N LEU A 123 15.89 2.28 10.24
CA LEU A 123 15.68 3.67 9.82
C LEU A 123 15.83 4.74 10.91
N GLY A 124 15.90 4.37 12.20
CA GLY A 124 15.90 5.35 13.27
C GLY A 124 14.57 6.14 13.33
N GLU A 125 14.60 7.48 13.26
CA GLU A 125 13.40 8.33 13.40
C GLU A 125 12.37 8.12 12.28
N ILE A 126 11.16 7.72 12.68
CA ILE A 126 10.02 7.50 11.80
C ILE A 126 9.26 8.81 11.60
N LYS A 127 9.23 9.33 10.37
CA LYS A 127 8.47 10.54 10.02
C LYS A 127 6.99 10.30 9.70
N ASP A 128 6.60 9.08 9.29
CA ASP A 128 5.23 8.74 8.88
C ASP A 128 4.48 7.92 9.95
N SER A 129 4.16 8.55 11.08
CA SER A 129 3.52 7.89 12.25
C SER A 129 2.14 7.31 11.95
N VAL A 130 1.36 7.90 11.05
CA VAL A 130 -0.01 7.47 10.73
C VAL A 130 -0.02 6.11 10.03
N ASP A 131 0.86 5.93 9.05
CA ASP A 131 0.93 4.71 8.26
C ASP A 131 1.36 3.53 9.13
N ILE A 132 2.33 3.74 10.03
CA ILE A 132 2.74 2.74 11.04
C ILE A 132 1.63 2.44 12.04
N THR A 133 0.98 3.47 12.58
CA THR A 133 -0.15 3.29 13.51
C THR A 133 -1.25 2.45 12.87
N SER A 134 -1.49 2.64 11.56
CA SER A 134 -2.48 1.86 10.82
C SER A 134 -2.09 0.38 10.67
N VAL A 135 -0.79 0.05 10.62
CA VAL A 135 -0.32 -1.34 10.59
C VAL A 135 -0.65 -2.01 11.93
N TYR A 136 -0.20 -1.42 13.04
CA TYR A 136 -0.48 -1.97 14.37
C TYR A 136 -1.97 -2.05 14.68
N PHE A 137 -2.75 -1.02 14.35
CA PHE A 137 -4.20 -1.01 14.55
C PHE A 137 -4.90 -2.15 13.80
N ASN A 138 -4.58 -2.34 12.52
CA ASN A 138 -5.21 -3.39 11.71
C ASN A 138 -4.81 -4.79 12.19
N SER A 139 -3.54 -4.98 12.57
CA SER A 139 -3.09 -6.25 13.16
C SER A 139 -3.78 -6.53 14.48
N ALA A 140 -3.83 -5.56 15.40
CA ALA A 140 -4.52 -5.72 16.69
C ALA A 140 -6.02 -6.03 16.51
N LYS A 141 -6.67 -5.36 15.56
CA LYS A 141 -8.07 -5.63 15.21
C LYS A 141 -8.28 -7.03 14.64
N PHE A 142 -7.31 -7.57 13.90
CA PHE A 142 -7.39 -8.93 13.37
C PHE A 142 -7.31 -10.00 14.48
N TYR A 143 -6.53 -9.75 15.54
CA TYR A 143 -6.39 -10.67 16.68
C TYR A 143 -7.45 -10.53 17.77
N SER A 144 -8.33 -9.52 17.69
CA SER A 144 -9.42 -9.29 18.66
C SER A 144 -10.69 -10.05 18.29
#